data_AF-A0A7V8C289-F1
#
_entry.id   AF-A0A7V8C289-F1
#
_cell.length_a   1.000
_cell.length_b   1.000
_cell.length_c   1.000
_cell.angle_alpha   90.00
_cell.angle_beta   90.00
_cell.angle_gamma   90.00
#
_symmetry.space_group_name_H-M   'P 1'
#
loop_
_entity.id
_entity.type
_entity.pdbx_description
1 polymer ?
#
loop_
_entity_poly.entity_id
_entity_poly.type
_entity_poly.pdbx_seq_one_letter_code
_entity_poly.pdbx_strand_id
1 'polypeptide(L)'
;MTEWCTDTVAARLEEAANTGRRLPPVRVQGYYTVWPVFVRQEWETLAADEKVYRPFPPSPKDIDRMLEVMRWVQWLEVEQRHLVWMRAKRYGWREIGIRFACCTKTAQRHWQKALQTLADHLNGHAKAQGS
;
A
#
# COMPACT_ATOMS: atom_id res chain seq x y z
N MET A 1 14.13 -12.82 -19.42
CA MET A 1 12.77 -12.46 -18.97
C MET A 1 12.61 -12.98 -17.56
N THR A 2 12.46 -12.11 -16.58
CA THR A 2 12.24 -12.54 -15.19
C THR A 2 10.79 -12.94 -15.07
N GLU A 3 10.50 -14.23 -14.93
CA GLU A 3 9.13 -14.71 -14.73
C GLU A 3 8.64 -14.26 -13.35
N TRP A 4 7.43 -13.71 -13.30
CA TRP A 4 6.79 -13.32 -12.05
C TRP A 4 6.28 -14.57 -11.35
N CYS A 5 6.73 -14.78 -10.11
CA CYS A 5 6.25 -15.82 -9.20
C CYS A 5 5.36 -15.20 -8.11
N THR A 6 4.43 -15.97 -7.55
CA THR A 6 3.52 -15.53 -6.48
C THR A 6 4.26 -14.91 -5.29
N ASP A 7 5.43 -15.44 -4.93
CA ASP A 7 6.24 -14.93 -3.81
C ASP A 7 6.81 -13.55 -4.11
N THR A 8 7.28 -13.32 -5.35
CA THR A 8 7.77 -12.01 -5.79
C THR A 8 6.65 -10.98 -5.82
N VAL A 9 5.45 -11.37 -6.27
CA VAL A 9 4.27 -10.50 -6.26
C VAL A 9 3.85 -10.17 -4.82
N ALA A 10 3.86 -11.16 -3.92
CA ALA A 10 3.57 -10.96 -2.50
C ALA A 10 4.55 -9.97 -1.84
N ALA A 11 5.86 -10.11 -2.12
CA ALA A 11 6.88 -9.19 -1.62
C ALA A 11 6.67 -7.76 -2.13
N ARG A 12 6.30 -7.58 -3.41
CA ARG A 12 5.97 -6.27 -3.99
C ARG A 12 4.74 -5.63 -3.35
N LEU A 13 3.71 -6.43 -3.07
CA LEU A 13 2.51 -5.96 -2.36
C LEU A 13 2.83 -5.50 -0.94
N GLU A 14 3.72 -6.20 -0.24
CA GLU A 14 4.19 -5.81 1.09
C GLU A 14 5.04 -4.51 1.05
N GLU A 15 5.95 -4.39 0.08
CA GLU A 15 6.74 -3.16 -0.18
C GLU A 15 5.81 -1.96 -0.42
N ALA A 16 4.80 -2.13 -1.27
CA ALA A 16 3.82 -1.09 -1.59
C ALA A 16 2.97 -0.71 -0.36
N ALA A 17 2.48 -1.68 0.42
CA ALA A 17 1.71 -1.41 1.63
C ALA A 17 2.55 -0.68 2.68
N ASN A 18 3.84 -1.03 2.82
CA ASN A 18 4.75 -0.34 3.72
C ASN A 18 5.01 1.11 3.28
N THR A 19 5.22 1.32 1.98
CA THR A 19 5.37 2.65 1.38
C THR A 19 4.14 3.51 1.64
N GLY A 20 2.94 2.97 1.45
CA GLY A 20 1.68 3.67 1.72
C GLY A 20 1.50 4.10 3.18
N ARG A 21 2.02 3.34 4.15
CA ARG A 21 2.00 3.75 5.58
C ARG A 21 2.91 4.94 5.88
N ARG A 22 3.96 5.14 5.09
CA ARG A 22 4.93 6.23 5.25
C ARG A 22 4.50 7.52 4.56
N LEU A 23 3.48 7.46 3.71
CA LEU A 23 2.96 8.65 3.06
C LEU A 23 2.30 9.57 4.10
N PRO A 24 2.50 10.89 4.00
CA PRO A 24 1.78 11.82 4.86
C PRO A 24 0.28 11.63 4.64
N PRO A 25 -0.56 11.74 5.69
CA PRO A 25 -2.00 11.68 5.52
C PRO A 25 -2.42 12.75 4.51
N VAL A 26 -3.32 12.38 3.60
CA VAL A 26 -3.92 13.34 2.66
C VAL A 26 -4.68 14.37 3.48
N ARG A 27 -4.08 15.53 3.70
CA ARG A 27 -4.77 16.70 4.22
C ARG A 27 -5.39 17.38 3.00
N VAL A 28 -6.70 17.60 3.03
CA VAL A 28 -7.31 18.60 2.14
C VAL A 28 -6.57 19.89 2.48
N GLN A 29 -5.90 20.48 1.50
CA GLN A 29 -5.30 21.79 1.67
C GLN A 29 -6.44 22.73 2.04
N GLY A 30 -6.55 23.07 3.33
CA GLY A 30 -7.51 24.07 3.78
C GLY A 30 -7.24 25.38 3.05
N TYR A 31 -8.21 26.30 3.09
CA TYR A 31 -8.02 27.65 2.58
C TYR A 31 -6.68 28.20 3.09
N TYR A 32 -5.73 28.41 2.18
CA TYR A 32 -4.48 29.06 2.52
C TYR A 32 -4.81 30.51 2.81
N THR A 33 -4.66 30.88 4.07
CA THR A 33 -4.89 32.24 4.52
C THR A 33 -3.64 33.06 4.24
N VAL A 34 -3.77 34.12 3.44
CA VAL A 34 -2.69 35.10 3.14
C VAL A 34 -2.49 36.09 4.30
N TRP A 35 -3.03 35.81 5.50
CA TRP A 35 -2.77 36.66 6.66
C TRP A 35 -1.26 36.62 6.96
N PRO A 36 -0.61 37.76 7.25
CA PRO A 36 0.81 37.82 7.50
C PRO A 36 1.19 36.89 8.66
N VAL A 37 2.41 36.34 8.62
CA VAL A 37 2.96 35.57 9.73
C VAL A 37 3.04 36.50 10.94
N PHE A 38 2.15 36.31 11.92
CA PHE A 38 2.30 36.95 13.22
C PHE A 38 3.61 36.45 13.82
N VAL A 39 4.56 37.35 14.06
CA VAL A 39 5.81 37.05 14.77
C VAL A 39 5.45 36.71 16.20
N ARG A 40 5.41 35.42 16.53
CA ARG A 40 5.24 34.93 17.89
C ARG A 40 6.58 34.96 18.61
N GLN A 41 6.58 35.36 19.88
CA GLN A 41 7.79 35.40 20.67
C GLN A 41 8.27 33.99 21.04
N GLU A 42 9.58 33.81 21.29
CA GLU A 42 10.21 32.49 21.42
C GLU A 42 9.58 31.60 22.50
N TRP A 43 8.99 32.20 23.55
CA TRP A 43 8.32 31.49 24.65
C TRP A 43 6.93 30.93 24.29
N GLU A 44 6.29 31.40 23.22
CA GLU A 44 5.01 30.86 22.72
C GLU A 44 5.19 29.61 21.84
N THR A 45 6.41 29.39 21.30
CA THR A 45 6.74 28.27 20.39
C THR A 45 7.11 27.01 21.16
N LEU A 46 7.56 27.15 22.41
CA LEU A 46 7.96 26.05 23.31
C LEU A 46 6.80 25.15 23.74
N ALA A 47 5.55 25.61 23.63
CA ALA A 47 4.35 24.85 24.00
C ALA A 47 3.69 24.09 22.83
N ALA A 48 4.16 24.28 21.59
CA ALA A 48 3.46 23.87 20.38
C ALA A 48 4.35 23.04 19.44
N ASP A 49 4.59 21.79 19.80
CA ASP A 49 4.39 20.63 18.93
C ASP A 49 5.02 19.42 19.62
N GLU A 50 4.18 18.46 20.01
CA GLU A 50 4.63 17.10 20.18
C GLU A 50 5.31 16.71 18.86
N LYS A 51 6.62 16.46 18.87
CA LYS A 51 7.36 16.03 17.67
C LYS A 51 6.80 14.69 17.24
N VAL A 52 5.77 14.71 16.40
CA VAL A 52 5.24 13.51 15.74
C VAL A 52 6.42 12.94 14.97
N TYR A 53 7.00 11.86 15.48
CA TYR A 53 8.09 11.16 14.82
C TYR A 53 7.56 10.67 13.47
N ARG A 54 7.94 11.37 12.39
CA ARG A 54 7.59 10.97 11.04
C ARG A 54 8.71 10.08 10.52
N PRO A 55 8.42 8.81 10.15
CA PRO A 55 9.35 8.02 9.36
C PRO A 55 9.79 8.83 8.13
N PHE A 56 11.05 8.71 7.74
CA PHE A 56 11.58 9.40 6.56
C PHE A 56 10.66 9.16 5.36
N PRO A 57 10.33 10.18 4.55
CA PRO A 57 9.47 10.01 3.39
C PRO A 57 10.04 8.92 2.46
N PRO A 58 9.18 8.13 1.79
CA PRO A 58 9.64 7.11 0.85
C PRO A 58 10.41 7.74 -0.32
N SER A 59 11.36 6.98 -0.89
CA SER A 59 12.08 7.42 -2.09
C SER A 59 11.08 7.56 -3.26
N PRO A 60 11.30 8.49 -4.22
CA PRO A 60 10.48 8.55 -5.43
C PRO A 60 10.34 7.20 -6.14
N LYS A 61 11.43 6.40 -6.17
CA LYS A 61 11.41 5.05 -6.74
C LYS A 61 10.47 4.09 -5.99
N ASP A 62 10.34 4.24 -4.67
CA ASP A 62 9.43 3.42 -3.86
C ASP A 62 7.97 3.80 -4.16
N ILE A 63 7.71 5.09 -4.37
CA ILE A 63 6.39 5.61 -4.76
C ILE A 63 6.02 5.08 -6.15
N ASP A 64 6.93 5.13 -7.13
CA ASP A 64 6.68 4.62 -8.48
C ASP A 64 6.34 3.13 -8.47
N ARG A 65 7.09 2.33 -7.70
CA ARG A 65 6.81 0.90 -7.50
C ARG A 65 5.48 0.66 -6.80
N MET A 66 5.15 1.46 -5.80
CA MET A 66 3.84 1.39 -5.14
C MET A 66 2.72 1.68 -6.13
N LEU A 67 2.84 2.74 -6.94
CA LEU A 67 1.86 3.09 -7.98
C LEU A 67 1.74 2.02 -9.06
N GLU A 68 2.83 1.33 -9.39
CA GLU A 68 2.80 0.15 -10.25
C GLU A 68 1.97 -0.99 -9.65
N VAL A 69 2.21 -1.33 -8.39
CA VAL A 69 1.41 -2.35 -7.68
C VAL A 69 -0.06 -1.95 -7.58
N MET A 70 -0.37 -0.66 -7.39
CA MET A 70 -1.75 -0.17 -7.39
C MET A 70 -2.47 -0.38 -8.73
N ARG A 71 -1.74 -0.45 -9.86
CA ARG A 71 -2.32 -0.84 -11.15
C ARG A 71 -2.65 -2.33 -11.19
N TRP A 72 -1.79 -3.19 -10.65
CA TRP A 72 -2.01 -4.64 -10.62
C TRP A 72 -3.25 -5.00 -9.82
N VAL A 73 -3.42 -4.35 -8.66
CA VAL A 73 -4.57 -4.57 -7.75
C VAL A 73 -5.90 -4.26 -8.45
N GLN A 74 -5.92 -3.40 -9.47
CA GLN A 74 -7.14 -3.09 -10.23
C GLN A 74 -7.64 -4.27 -11.07
N TRP A 75 -6.79 -5.25 -11.42
CA TRP A 75 -7.22 -6.45 -12.13
C TRP A 75 -7.97 -7.45 -11.25
N LEU A 76 -7.86 -7.31 -9.92
CA LEU A 76 -8.56 -8.17 -8.97
C LEU A 76 -9.97 -7.66 -8.69
N GLU A 77 -10.84 -8.57 -8.29
CA GLU A 77 -12.17 -8.24 -7.75
C GLU A 77 -12.05 -7.53 -6.40
N VAL A 78 -13.06 -6.73 -6.03
CA VAL A 78 -13.03 -5.90 -4.81
C VAL A 78 -12.71 -6.70 -3.54
N GLU A 79 -13.31 -7.89 -3.39
CA GLU A 79 -13.04 -8.76 -2.25
C GLU A 79 -11.57 -9.24 -2.21
N GLN A 80 -11.04 -9.64 -3.37
CA GLN A 80 -9.66 -10.08 -3.52
C GLN A 80 -8.68 -8.94 -3.23
N ARG A 81 -9.00 -7.70 -3.61
CA ARG A 81 -8.21 -6.51 -3.26
C ARG A 81 -8.12 -6.33 -1.76
N HIS A 82 -9.26 -6.41 -1.05
CA HIS A 82 -9.28 -6.32 0.40
C HIS A 82 -8.45 -7.44 1.04
N LEU A 83 -8.57 -8.67 0.55
CA LEU A 83 -7.84 -9.83 1.07
C LEU A 83 -6.32 -9.65 0.93
N VAL A 84 -5.87 -9.31 -0.28
CA VAL A 84 -4.46 -9.09 -0.58
C VAL A 84 -3.90 -7.93 0.25
N TRP A 85 -4.64 -6.83 0.39
CA TRP A 85 -4.17 -5.67 1.14
C TRP A 85 -4.13 -5.90 2.65
N MET A 86 -5.08 -6.65 3.21
CA MET A 86 -4.98 -7.12 4.59
C MET A 86 -3.74 -7.99 4.79
N ARG A 87 -3.48 -8.92 3.86
CA ARG A 87 -2.31 -9.79 3.99
C ARG A 87 -0.99 -9.01 3.88
N ALA A 88 -0.90 -8.03 2.98
CA ALA A 88 0.24 -7.11 2.85
C ALA A 88 0.42 -6.23 4.10
N LYS A 89 -0.68 -5.88 4.76
CA LYS A 89 -0.66 -5.18 6.05
C LYS A 89 -0.30 -6.07 7.25
N ARG A 90 0.02 -7.35 7.03
CA ARG A 90 0.39 -8.36 8.05
C ARG A 90 -0.74 -8.74 9.03
N TYR A 91 -2.00 -8.63 8.61
CA TYR A 91 -3.11 -9.20 9.38
C TYR A 91 -2.97 -10.72 9.48
N GLY A 92 -3.33 -11.28 10.65
CA GLY A 92 -3.34 -12.72 10.87
C GLY A 92 -4.46 -13.41 10.11
N TRP A 93 -4.26 -14.68 9.72
CA TRP A 93 -5.27 -15.42 8.97
C TRP A 93 -6.61 -15.57 9.69
N ARG A 94 -6.60 -15.59 11.03
CA ARG A 94 -7.83 -15.62 11.84
C ARG A 94 -8.66 -14.35 11.63
N GLU A 95 -8.04 -13.17 11.66
CA GLU A 95 -8.71 -11.88 11.48
C GLU A 95 -9.27 -11.75 10.07
N ILE A 96 -8.50 -12.21 9.09
CA ILE A 96 -8.93 -12.28 7.69
C ILE A 96 -10.13 -13.22 7.57
N GLY A 97 -10.06 -14.43 8.11
CA GLY A 97 -11.17 -15.39 8.07
C GLY A 97 -12.46 -14.83 8.65
N ILE A 98 -12.37 -14.14 9.80
CA ILE A 98 -13.52 -13.47 10.42
C ILE A 98 -14.12 -12.40 9.48
N ARG A 99 -13.29 -11.54 8.90
CA ARG A 99 -13.77 -10.47 8.00
C ARG A 99 -14.47 -11.01 6.75
N PHE A 100 -13.98 -12.12 6.21
CA PHE A 100 -14.53 -12.75 5.00
C PHE A 100 -15.52 -13.87 5.30
N ALA A 101 -15.95 -14.03 6.56
CA ALA A 101 -16.87 -15.10 7.00
C ALA A 101 -16.45 -16.50 6.52
N CYS A 102 -15.15 -16.80 6.52
CA CYS A 102 -14.61 -18.07 6.04
C CYS A 102 -13.53 -18.62 6.97
N CYS A 103 -13.21 -19.91 6.83
CA CYS A 103 -12.14 -20.52 7.61
C CYS A 103 -10.76 -20.10 7.09
N THR A 104 -9.74 -20.16 7.96
CA THR A 104 -8.34 -19.82 7.65
C THR A 104 -7.82 -20.47 6.37
N LYS A 105 -8.12 -21.75 6.15
CA LYS A 105 -7.66 -22.49 4.96
C LYS A 105 -8.29 -21.96 3.67
N THR A 106 -9.56 -21.58 3.69
CA THR A 106 -10.26 -20.98 2.54
C THR A 106 -9.68 -19.61 2.22
N ALA A 107 -9.47 -18.77 3.24
CA ALA A 107 -8.80 -17.47 3.06
C ALA A 107 -7.39 -17.61 2.46
N GLN A 108 -6.61 -18.59 2.91
CA GLN A 108 -5.28 -18.89 2.34
C GLN A 108 -5.35 -19.27 0.86
N ARG A 109 -6.28 -20.15 0.49
CA ARG A 109 -6.47 -20.56 -0.91
C ARG A 109 -6.94 -19.41 -1.79
N HIS A 110 -7.86 -18.59 -1.31
CA HIS A 110 -8.32 -17.40 -2.02
C HIS A 110 -7.19 -16.40 -2.26
N TRP A 111 -6.32 -16.22 -1.26
CA TRP A 111 -5.15 -15.36 -1.38
C TRP A 111 -4.14 -15.92 -2.38
N GLN A 112 -3.84 -17.21 -2.34
CA GLN A 112 -2.97 -17.87 -3.33
C GLN A 112 -3.52 -17.73 -4.75
N LYS A 113 -4.83 -17.95 -4.93
CA LYS A 113 -5.49 -17.78 -6.23
C LYS A 113 -5.38 -16.35 -6.75
N ALA A 114 -5.60 -15.35 -5.89
CA ALA A 114 -5.45 -13.94 -6.26
C ALA A 114 -4.01 -13.61 -6.68
N LEU A 115 -3.00 -14.13 -5.97
CA LEU A 115 -1.60 -13.95 -6.36
C LEU A 115 -1.27 -14.63 -7.69
N GLN A 116 -1.81 -15.84 -7.93
CA GLN A 116 -1.61 -16.55 -9.19
C GLN A 116 -2.19 -15.75 -10.36
N THR A 117 -3.42 -15.23 -10.21
CA THR A 117 -4.03 -14.35 -11.22
C THR A 117 -3.15 -13.14 -11.53
N LEU A 118 -2.59 -12.48 -10.50
CA LEU A 118 -1.67 -11.38 -10.73
C LEU A 118 -0.40 -11.80 -11.48
N ALA A 119 0.23 -12.91 -11.08
CA ALA A 119 1.42 -13.43 -11.74
C ALA A 119 1.13 -13.78 -13.22
N ASP A 120 0.00 -14.41 -13.50
CA ASP A 120 -0.41 -14.77 -14.86
C ASP A 120 -0.61 -13.54 -15.74
N HIS A 121 -1.29 -12.50 -15.22
CA HIS A 121 -1.45 -11.22 -15.92
C HIS A 121 -0.10 -10.55 -16.20
N LEU A 122 0.80 -10.51 -15.22
CA LEU A 122 2.12 -9.90 -15.38
C LEU A 122 2.99 -10.64 -16.41
N ASN A 123 2.97 -11.98 -16.37
CA ASN A 123 3.67 -12.81 -17.34
C ASN A 123 3.06 -12.68 -18.75
N GLY A 124 1.74 -12.51 -18.86
CA GLY A 124 1.05 -12.22 -20.12
C GLY A 124 1.46 -10.87 -20.71
N HIS A 125 1.49 -9.81 -19.89
CA HIS A 125 1.95 -8.49 -20.32
C HIS A 125 3.43 -8.48 -20.73
N ALA A 126 4.30 -9.21 -20.02
CA ALA A 126 5.72 -9.33 -20.38
C ALA A 126 5.91 -9.99 -21.74
N LYS A 127 5.12 -11.02 -22.07
CA LYS A 127 5.14 -11.67 -23.40
C LYS A 127 4.67 -10.72 -24.51
N ALA A 128 3.66 -9.89 -24.26
CA ALA A 128 3.12 -8.94 -25.24
C ALA A 128 4.08 -7.77 -25.56
N GLN A 129 4.99 -7.42 -24.65
CA GLN A 129 5.97 -6.34 -24.87
C GLN A 129 7.27 -6.81 -25.56
N GLY A 130 7.49 -8.14 -25.60
CA GLY A 130 8.68 -8.75 -26.19
C GLY A 130 8.48 -9.33 -27.59
N SER A 131 7.29 -9.19 -28.18
CA SER A 131 6.97 -9.60 -29.56
C SER A 131 6.75 -8.38 -30.44
#